data_AF-A0A528LMW5-F1
#
_entry.id   AF-A0A528LMW5-F1
#
_cell.length_a   1.000
_cell.length_b   1.000
_cell.length_c   1.000
_cell.angle_alpha   90.00
_cell.angle_beta   90.00
_cell.angle_gamma   90.00
#
_symmetry.space_group_name_H-M   'P 1'
#
loop_
_entity.id
_entity.type
_entity.pdbx_description
1 polymer ?
#
loop_
_entity_poly.entity_id
_entity_poly.type
_entity_poly.pdbx_seq_one_letter_code
_entity_poly.pdbx_strand_id
1 'polypeptide(L)'
;MADDAAKASLFNAAFAVRQIEIGFAAVSAVLLGLTVLLASIALQQAKHCPVWMSLLGSAGAVGVLIGGVATAATGFSDIAMAANMAGSLVLLIWVVLLAVIDLKRRPVEA
;
A
#
# COMPACT_ATOMS: atom_id res chain seq x y z
N MET A 1 9.09 4.92 -42.88
CA MET A 1 9.61 5.46 -41.61
C MET A 1 8.49 6.30 -41.01
N ALA A 2 8.07 6.02 -39.77
CA ALA A 2 7.08 6.89 -39.12
C ALA A 2 7.65 8.31 -39.03
N ASP A 3 6.85 9.30 -39.44
CA ASP A 3 7.13 10.72 -39.34
C ASP A 3 7.54 11.06 -37.89
N ASP A 4 8.61 11.82 -37.69
CA ASP A 4 9.17 12.06 -36.36
C ASP A 4 8.16 12.79 -35.45
N ALA A 5 7.26 13.57 -36.04
CA ALA A 5 6.10 14.16 -35.36
C ALA A 5 5.13 13.11 -34.80
N ALA A 6 4.90 12.01 -35.54
CA ALA A 6 4.03 10.91 -35.08
C ALA A 6 4.69 10.08 -33.96
N LYS A 7 6.01 9.93 -33.96
CA LYS A 7 6.72 9.28 -32.83
C LYS A 7 6.64 10.13 -31.56
N ALA A 8 6.84 11.44 -31.69
CA ALA A 8 6.76 12.36 -30.56
C ALA A 8 5.36 12.40 -29.93
N SER A 9 4.31 12.39 -30.75
CA SER A 9 2.93 12.37 -30.23
C SER A 9 2.60 11.07 -29.49
N LEU A 10 3.02 9.91 -30.02
CA LEU A 10 2.84 8.62 -29.36
C LEU A 10 3.61 8.53 -28.03
N PHE A 11 4.85 9.04 -27.99
CA PHE A 11 5.63 9.10 -26.77
C PHE A 11 4.94 9.96 -25.70
N ASN A 12 4.46 11.15 -26.08
CA ASN A 12 3.77 12.05 -25.14
C ASN A 12 2.48 11.42 -24.60
N ALA A 13 1.72 10.71 -25.44
CA ALA A 13 0.53 9.99 -25.01
C ALA A 13 0.88 8.87 -24.00
N ALA A 14 1.89 8.05 -24.30
CA ALA A 14 2.35 7.00 -23.39
C ALA A 14 2.91 7.55 -22.07
N PHE A 15 3.65 8.67 -22.14
CA PHE A 15 4.17 9.35 -20.96
C PHE A 15 3.06 9.91 -20.09
N ALA A 16 2.04 10.54 -20.68
CA ALA A 16 0.88 11.04 -19.93
C ALA A 16 0.15 9.91 -19.18
N VAL A 17 -0.07 8.77 -19.83
CA VAL A 17 -0.65 7.58 -19.19
C VAL A 17 0.24 7.12 -18.04
N ARG A 18 1.56 7.05 -18.25
CA ARG A 18 2.51 6.63 -17.21
C ARG A 18 2.47 7.54 -15.97
N GLN A 19 2.30 8.85 -16.15
CA GLN A 19 2.18 9.78 -15.03
C GLN A 19 0.88 9.56 -14.23
N ILE A 20 -0.22 9.22 -14.91
CA ILE A 20 -1.48 8.87 -14.25
C ILE A 20 -1.33 7.57 -13.45
N GLU A 21 -0.69 6.55 -14.02
CA GLU A 21 -0.41 5.29 -13.31
C GLU A 21 0.42 5.50 -12.05
N ILE A 22 1.49 6.29 -12.15
CA ILE A 22 2.36 6.63 -11.01
C ILE A 22 1.56 7.34 -9.93
N GLY A 23 0.79 8.38 -10.31
CA GLY A 23 -0.03 9.14 -9.37
C GLY A 23 -1.09 8.29 -8.68
N PHE A 24 -1.79 7.45 -9.44
CA PHE A 24 -2.82 6.56 -8.91
C PHE A 24 -2.23 5.50 -7.96
N ALA A 25 -1.12 4.86 -8.35
CA ALA A 25 -0.42 3.90 -7.50
C ALA A 25 0.06 4.54 -6.19
N ALA A 26 0.66 5.74 -6.28
CA ALA A 26 1.15 6.46 -5.13
C ALA A 26 0.02 6.86 -4.15
N VAL A 27 -1.05 7.48 -4.65
CA VAL A 27 -2.20 7.88 -3.82
C VAL A 27 -2.86 6.66 -3.16
N SER A 28 -3.04 5.58 -3.91
CA SER A 28 -3.62 4.34 -3.38
C SER A 28 -2.78 3.75 -2.25
N ALA A 29 -1.46 3.69 -2.44
CA ALA A 29 -0.53 3.20 -1.42
C ALA A 29 -0.53 4.10 -0.16
N VAL A 30 -0.48 5.42 -0.34
CA VAL A 30 -0.50 6.37 0.78
C VAL A 30 -1.80 6.26 1.58
N LEU A 31 -2.95 6.24 0.89
CA LEU A 31 -4.25 6.10 1.54
C LEU A 31 -4.36 4.76 2.27
N LEU A 32 -3.99 3.66 1.63
CA LEU A 32 -4.01 2.33 2.25
C LEU A 32 -3.14 2.30 3.51
N GLY A 33 -1.89 2.74 3.41
CA GLY A 33 -0.99 2.73 4.55
C GLY A 33 -1.49 3.63 5.68
N LEU A 34 -2.04 4.81 5.38
CA LEU A 34 -2.62 5.69 6.41
C LEU A 34 -3.84 5.03 7.09
N THR A 35 -4.75 4.43 6.30
CA THR A 35 -5.92 3.72 6.83
C THR A 35 -5.50 2.59 7.76
N VAL A 36 -4.54 1.77 7.37
CA VAL A 36 -4.09 0.64 8.19
C VAL A 36 -3.34 1.11 9.44
N LEU A 37 -2.58 2.21 9.35
CA LEU A 37 -1.92 2.79 10.51
C LEU A 37 -2.95 3.26 11.55
N LEU A 38 -3.98 3.99 11.12
CA LEU A 38 -5.08 4.42 11.98
C LEU A 38 -5.85 3.23 12.56
N ALA A 39 -6.14 2.21 11.75
CA ALA A 39 -6.82 1.00 12.20
C ALA A 39 -5.98 0.23 13.24
N SER A 40 -4.66 0.15 13.04
CA SER A 40 -3.73 -0.49 13.98
C SER A 40 -3.71 0.25 15.32
N ILE A 41 -3.63 1.59 15.30
CA ILE A 41 -3.72 2.41 16.51
C ILE A 41 -5.06 2.21 17.22
N ALA A 42 -6.17 2.18 16.48
CA ALA A 42 -7.50 1.93 17.05
C ALA A 42 -7.59 0.54 17.71
N LEU A 43 -7.06 -0.51 17.05
CA LEU A 43 -6.98 -1.86 17.61
C LEU A 43 -6.17 -1.91 18.90
N GLN A 44 -5.06 -1.15 18.98
CA GLN A 44 -4.24 -1.03 20.18
C GLN A 44 -5.00 -0.34 21.32
N GLN A 45 -5.69 0.78 21.04
CA GLN A 45 -6.47 1.51 22.04
C GLN A 45 -7.66 0.69 22.56
N ALA A 46 -8.33 -0.04 21.69
CA ALA A 46 -9.47 -0.89 22.05
C ALA A 46 -9.06 -2.14 22.85
N LYS A 47 -7.75 -2.44 22.98
CA LYS A 47 -7.21 -3.68 23.58
C LYS A 47 -7.82 -4.96 22.99
N HIS A 48 -8.42 -4.88 21.81
CA HIS A 48 -9.14 -5.98 21.16
C HIS A 48 -8.17 -6.99 20.52
N CYS A 49 -6.92 -6.60 20.29
CA CYS A 49 -5.87 -7.44 19.71
C CYS A 49 -4.57 -7.37 20.52
N PRO A 50 -3.74 -8.43 20.48
CA PRO A 50 -2.44 -8.41 21.12
C PRO A 50 -1.53 -7.34 20.49
N VAL A 51 -0.69 -6.71 21.32
CA VAL A 51 0.16 -5.57 20.93
C VAL A 51 1.04 -5.87 19.72
N TRP A 52 1.58 -7.10 19.62
CA TRP A 52 2.41 -7.51 18.48
C TRP A 52 1.66 -7.41 17.14
N MET A 53 0.34 -7.61 17.14
CA MET A 53 -0.46 -7.55 15.92
C MET A 53 -0.70 -6.11 15.48
N SER A 54 -0.89 -5.19 16.43
CA SER A 54 -0.89 -3.76 16.10
C SER A 54 0.47 -3.30 15.58
N LEU A 55 1.58 -3.79 16.15
CA LEU A 55 2.92 -3.43 15.70
C LEU A 55 3.18 -3.95 14.28
N LEU A 56 2.75 -5.16 13.96
CA LEU A 56 2.90 -5.74 12.63
C LEU A 56 2.09 -4.94 11.58
N GLY A 57 0.85 -4.57 11.90
CA GLY A 57 0.01 -3.75 11.04
C GLY A 57 0.61 -2.36 10.79
N SER A 58 1.09 -1.71 11.86
CA SER A 58 1.79 -0.43 11.75
C SER A 58 3.09 -0.53 10.95
N ALA A 59 3.87 -1.59 11.10
CA ALA A 59 5.12 -1.79 10.35
C ALA A 59 4.84 -1.96 8.85
N GLY A 60 3.85 -2.77 8.47
CA GLY A 60 3.45 -2.92 7.07
C GLY A 60 2.87 -1.62 6.50
N ALA A 61 2.04 -0.92 7.27
CA ALA A 61 1.47 0.36 6.90
C ALA A 61 2.53 1.43 6.61
N VAL A 62 3.55 1.53 7.46
CA VAL A 62 4.69 2.44 7.26
C VAL A 62 5.47 2.07 5.99
N GLY A 63 5.69 0.78 5.74
CA GLY A 63 6.36 0.32 4.51
C GLY A 63 5.60 0.73 3.24
N VAL A 64 4.28 0.54 3.22
CA VAL A 64 3.43 0.94 2.09
C VAL A 64 3.34 2.47 1.95
N LEU A 65 3.28 3.22 3.06
CA LEU A 65 3.34 4.69 3.04
C LEU A 65 4.64 5.20 2.42
N ILE A 66 5.79 4.67 2.86
CA ILE A 66 7.10 5.02 2.32
C ILE A 66 7.16 4.65 0.83
N GLY A 67 6.69 3.46 0.46
CA GLY A 67 6.60 3.03 -0.94
C GLY A 67 5.74 3.96 -1.79
N GLY A 68 4.59 4.39 -1.30
CA GLY A 68 3.70 5.34 -1.97
C GLY A 68 4.31 6.72 -2.15
N VAL A 69 4.95 7.27 -1.11
CA VAL A 69 5.66 8.56 -1.18
C VAL A 69 6.85 8.48 -2.13
N ALA A 70 7.63 7.40 -2.07
CA ALA A 70 8.73 7.16 -2.99
C ALA A 70 8.24 7.02 -4.44
N THR A 71 7.08 6.38 -4.65
CA THR A 71 6.45 6.26 -5.97
C THR A 71 6.01 7.63 -6.49
N ALA A 72 5.45 8.49 -5.63
CA ALA A 72 5.09 9.86 -6.02
C ALA A 72 6.32 10.69 -6.42
N ALA A 73 7.44 10.52 -5.71
CA ALA A 73 8.65 11.32 -5.93
C ALA A 73 9.51 10.83 -7.09
N THR A 74 9.61 9.51 -7.28
CA THR A 74 10.57 8.89 -8.21
C THR A 74 9.91 8.05 -9.30
N GLY A 75 8.58 7.93 -9.30
CA GLY A 75 7.87 6.98 -10.14
C GLY A 75 8.11 5.53 -9.71
N PHE A 76 8.02 4.61 -10.66
CA PHE A 76 8.31 3.19 -10.44
C PHE A 76 9.81 2.93 -10.42
N SER A 77 10.50 3.45 -9.40
CA SER A 77 11.91 3.14 -9.15
C SER A 77 12.06 1.82 -8.40
N ASP A 78 13.23 1.18 -8.51
CA ASP A 78 13.54 -0.08 -7.82
C ASP A 78 13.33 0.03 -6.30
N ILE A 79 13.71 1.17 -5.71
CA ILE A 79 13.56 1.43 -4.28
C ILE A 79 12.09 1.61 -3.90
N ALA A 80 11.32 2.37 -4.69
CA ALA A 80 9.89 2.56 -4.44
C ALA A 80 9.13 1.22 -4.53
N MET A 81 9.46 0.41 -5.53
CA MET A 81 8.88 -0.92 -5.70
C MET A 81 9.28 -1.87 -4.56
N ALA A 82 10.56 -1.92 -4.18
CA ALA A 82 11.03 -2.77 -3.09
C ALA A 82 10.36 -2.41 -1.75
N ALA A 83 10.26 -1.11 -1.43
CA ALA A 83 9.59 -0.65 -0.22
C ALA A 83 8.10 -1.00 -0.22
N ASN A 84 7.39 -0.73 -1.32
CA ASN A 84 5.96 -1.00 -1.43
C ASN A 84 5.65 -2.50 -1.39
N MET A 85 6.45 -3.33 -2.05
CA MET A 85 6.28 -4.79 -2.05
C MET A 85 6.55 -5.39 -0.68
N ALA A 86 7.63 -4.98 -0.01
CA ALA A 86 7.94 -5.44 1.34
C ALA A 86 6.83 -5.04 2.33
N GLY A 87 6.39 -3.77 2.30
CA GLY A 87 5.28 -3.29 3.13
C GLY A 87 3.98 -4.05 2.86
N SER A 88 3.64 -4.28 1.59
CA SER A 88 2.43 -5.00 1.19
C SER A 88 2.47 -6.46 1.64
N LEU A 89 3.63 -7.11 1.61
CA LEU A 89 3.79 -8.48 2.10
C LEU A 89 3.54 -8.54 3.61
N VAL A 90 4.08 -7.60 4.38
CA VAL A 90 3.83 -7.51 5.83
C VAL A 90 2.35 -7.27 6.12
N LEU A 91 1.70 -6.38 5.36
CA LEU A 91 0.25 -6.16 5.47
C LEU A 91 -0.57 -7.40 5.13
N LEU A 92 -0.15 -8.18 4.13
CA LEU A 92 -0.80 -9.44 3.77
C LEU A 92 -0.72 -10.44 4.93
N ILE A 93 0.46 -10.61 5.51
CA ILE A 93 0.64 -11.47 6.69
C ILE A 93 -0.25 -10.98 7.84
N TRP A 94 -0.29 -9.67 8.08
CA TRP A 94 -1.12 -9.07 9.11
C TRP A 94 -2.62 -9.33 8.90
N VAL A 95 -3.13 -9.13 7.67
CA VAL A 95 -4.56 -9.31 7.39
C VAL A 95 -4.98 -10.78 7.49
N VAL A 96 -4.10 -11.70 7.09
CA VAL A 96 -4.32 -13.15 7.24
C VAL A 96 -4.37 -13.53 8.71
N LEU A 97 -3.44 -13.01 9.54
CA LEU A 97 -3.44 -13.28 10.98
C LEU A 97 -4.68 -12.71 11.67
N LEU A 98 -5.11 -11.51 11.28
CA LEU A 98 -6.38 -10.94 11.74
C LEU A 98 -7.56 -11.83 11.39
N ALA A 99 -7.68 -12.26 10.13
CA ALA A 99 -8.75 -13.14 9.68
C ALA A 99 -8.76 -14.48 10.44
N VAL A 100 -7.58 -15.07 10.68
CA VAL A 100 -7.46 -16.31 11.46
C VAL A 100 -7.89 -16.12 12.91
N ILE A 101 -7.54 -14.98 13.52
CA ILE A 101 -7.91 -14.68 14.92
C ILE A 101 -9.41 -14.40 15.02
N ASP A 102 -9.97 -13.68 14.04
CA ASP A 102 -11.40 -13.40 13.96
C ASP A 102 -12.21 -14.68 13.78
N LEU A 103 -11.83 -15.56 12.85
CA LEU A 103 -12.45 -16.88 12.65
C LEU A 103 -12.39 -17.78 13.90
N LYS A 104 -11.33 -17.67 14.71
CA LYS A 104 -11.20 -18.43 15.97
C LYS A 104 -12.08 -17.87 17.09
N ARG A 105 -12.46 -16.59 17.03
CA ARG A 105 -13.44 -16.01 17.95
C ARG A 105 -14.82 -16.44 17.44
N ARG A 106 -15.42 -17.46 18.06
CA ARG A 106 -16.79 -17.88 17.73
C ARG A 106 -17.71 -16.64 17.72
N PRO A 107 -18.66 -16.54 16.77
CA PRO A 107 -19.67 -15.49 16.84
C PRO A 107 -20.37 -15.62 18.20
N VAL A 108 -20.48 -14.51 18.93
CA VAL A 108 -21.38 -14.42 20.07
C VAL A 108 -22.77 -14.67 19.48
N GLU A 109 -23.37 -15.83 19.77
CA GLU A 109 -24.76 -16.08 19.44
C GLU A 109 -25.59 -14.96 20.09
N ALA A 110 -26.29 -14.20 19.24
CA ALA A 110 -27.16 -13.10 19.61
C ALA A 110 -28.48 -13.60 20.19
#